data_AF-A0A2I1HJ33-F1
#
_entry.id   AF-A0A2I1HJ33-F1
#
_cell.length_a   1.000
_cell.length_b   1.000
_cell.length_c   1.000
_cell.angle_alpha   90.00
_cell.angle_beta   90.00
_cell.angle_gamma   90.00
#
_symmetry.space_group_name_H-M   'P 1'
#
loop_
_entity.id
_entity.type
_entity.pdbx_description
1 polymer ?
#
loop_
_entity_poly.entity_id
_entity_poly.type
_entity_poly.pdbx_seq_one_letter_code
_entity_poly.pdbx_strand_id
1 'polypeptide(L)'
;MKIKRFKYSPKRNNLPLNIRQMYNQIYQLNSHIALLKERLCLFQTTNNNNLKGNNNLNTLDLIITFNHHWDRKKMWIIKLLNEQTIQFDHTNFNQIISNIDQVDYAIYTIKNLIQHIKAKLSKEKSAWDLNQIQHYIERRNDDLKSNQKRMLTPFSKKTRGKLH
;
A
#
# COMPACT_ATOMS: atom_id res chain seq x y z
N MET A 1 -37.62 7.01 0.07
CA MET A 1 -36.82 6.12 -0.82
C MET A 1 -35.49 5.77 -0.15
N LYS A 2 -35.28 4.50 0.25
CA LYS A 2 -33.97 4.04 0.74
C LYS A 2 -33.09 3.69 -0.46
N ILE A 3 -32.13 4.54 -0.78
CA ILE A 3 -31.12 4.26 -1.81
C ILE A 3 -30.25 3.12 -1.29
N LYS A 4 -30.45 1.91 -1.81
CA LYS A 4 -29.55 0.78 -1.56
C LYS A 4 -28.19 1.13 -2.17
N ARG A 5 -27.21 1.49 -1.34
CA ARG A 5 -25.82 1.63 -1.76
C ARG A 5 -25.34 0.25 -2.23
N PHE A 6 -25.02 0.11 -3.51
CA PHE A 6 -24.38 -1.08 -4.04
C PHE A 6 -23.04 -1.30 -3.33
N LYS A 7 -22.96 -2.31 -2.44
CA LYS A 7 -21.70 -2.80 -1.84
C LYS A 7 -20.92 -3.60 -2.90
N TYR A 8 -20.47 -2.96 -3.96
CA TYR A 8 -19.39 -3.50 -4.79
C TYR A 8 -18.09 -2.81 -4.41
N SER A 9 -17.63 -3.03 -3.18
CA SER A 9 -16.19 -2.87 -2.93
C SER A 9 -15.50 -3.99 -3.69
N PRO A 10 -14.63 -3.68 -4.67
CA PRO A 10 -13.95 -4.71 -5.43
C PRO A 10 -13.20 -5.63 -4.46
N LYS A 11 -13.33 -6.95 -4.61
CA LYS A 11 -12.47 -7.91 -3.88
C LYS A 11 -11.02 -7.51 -4.14
N ARG A 12 -10.12 -7.72 -3.16
CA ARG A 12 -8.71 -7.28 -3.23
C ARG A 12 -8.02 -7.64 -4.56
N ASN A 13 -8.40 -8.76 -5.17
CA ASN A 13 -7.90 -9.26 -6.46
C ASN A 13 -8.34 -8.46 -7.70
N ASN A 14 -9.37 -7.63 -7.58
CA ASN A 14 -9.89 -6.80 -8.67
C ASN A 14 -9.13 -5.46 -8.78
N LEU A 15 -8.21 -5.18 -7.85
CA LEU A 15 -7.37 -3.99 -7.92
C LEU A 15 -6.17 -4.24 -8.86
N PRO A 16 -5.75 -3.21 -9.61
CA PRO A 16 -4.50 -3.20 -10.33
C PRO A 16 -3.31 -3.67 -9.48
N LEU A 17 -2.33 -4.31 -10.12
CA LEU A 17 -1.18 -4.90 -9.42
C LEU A 17 -0.39 -3.85 -8.61
N ASN A 18 -0.13 -2.68 -9.20
CA ASN A 18 0.52 -1.54 -8.54
C ASN A 18 -0.19 -1.14 -7.24
N ILE A 19 -1.52 -0.97 -7.27
CA ILE A 19 -2.31 -0.60 -6.09
C ILE A 19 -2.19 -1.68 -4.99
N ARG A 20 -2.27 -2.97 -5.37
CA ARG A 20 -2.08 -4.08 -4.42
C ARG A 20 -0.68 -4.09 -3.82
N GLN A 21 0.35 -3.88 -4.63
CA GLN A 21 1.74 -3.79 -4.18
C GLN A 21 1.92 -2.67 -3.17
N MET A 22 1.34 -1.50 -3.40
CA MET A 22 1.41 -0.37 -2.46
C MET A 22 0.75 -0.66 -1.11
N TYR A 23 -0.40 -1.34 -1.09
CA TYR A 23 -0.99 -1.81 0.16
C TYR A 23 -0.08 -2.78 0.92
N ASN A 24 0.57 -3.70 0.19
CA ASN A 24 1.50 -4.65 0.79
C ASN A 24 2.77 -3.95 1.31
N GLN A 25 3.29 -2.96 0.58
CA GLN A 25 4.41 -2.12 1.03
C GLN A 25 4.07 -1.43 2.36
N ILE A 26 2.90 -0.78 2.46
CA ILE A 26 2.46 -0.13 3.72
C ILE A 26 2.39 -1.15 4.86
N TYR A 27 1.85 -2.35 4.62
CA TYR A 27 1.78 -3.41 5.63
C TYR A 27 3.17 -3.83 6.11
N GLN A 28 4.11 -4.08 5.18
CA GLN A 28 5.48 -4.48 5.50
C GLN A 28 6.23 -3.37 6.27
N LEU A 29 6.07 -2.11 5.85
CA LEU A 29 6.67 -0.95 6.54
C LEU A 29 6.16 -0.81 7.98
N ASN A 30 4.86 -1.02 8.22
CA ASN A 30 4.32 -1.02 9.58
C ASN A 30 4.90 -2.16 10.44
N SER A 31 5.10 -3.35 9.86
CA SER A 31 5.79 -4.45 10.53
C SER A 31 7.25 -4.11 10.86
N HIS A 32 7.95 -3.37 9.99
CA HIS A 32 9.31 -2.90 10.26
C HIS A 32 9.36 -1.85 11.37
N ILE A 33 8.38 -0.95 11.45
CA ILE A 33 8.23 -0.04 12.59
C ILE A 33 8.05 -0.83 13.90
N ALA A 34 7.26 -1.91 13.89
CA ALA A 34 7.07 -2.74 15.09
C ALA A 34 8.41 -3.36 15.55
N LEU A 35 9.19 -3.93 14.63
CA LEU A 35 10.52 -4.46 14.91
C LEU A 35 11.49 -3.38 15.45
N LEU A 36 11.44 -2.15 14.94
CA LEU A 36 12.22 -1.03 15.48
C LEU A 36 11.78 -0.65 16.90
N LYS A 37 10.48 -0.71 17.21
CA LYS A 37 9.97 -0.48 18.57
C LYS A 37 10.40 -1.57 19.55
N GLU A 38 10.50 -2.82 19.10
CA GLU A 38 11.09 -3.90 19.90
C GLU A 38 12.55 -3.57 20.25
N ARG A 39 13.32 -3.01 19.30
CA ARG A 39 14.69 -2.54 19.56
C ARG A 39 14.76 -1.41 20.60
N LEU A 40 13.82 -0.46 20.57
CA LEU A 40 13.70 0.57 21.61
C LEU A 40 13.45 -0.05 23.00
N CYS A 41 12.56 -1.04 23.07
CA CYS A 41 12.30 -1.77 24.32
C CYS A 41 13.58 -2.45 24.84
N LEU A 42 14.38 -3.05 23.94
CA LEU A 42 15.67 -3.62 24.31
C LEU A 42 16.61 -2.59 24.93
N PHE A 43 16.76 -1.39 24.34
CA PHE A 43 17.57 -0.31 24.92
C PHE A 43 17.11 0.10 26.33
N GLN A 44 15.80 0.19 26.55
CA GLN A 44 15.22 0.51 27.86
C GLN A 44 15.49 -0.60 28.88
N THR A 45 15.33 -1.86 28.48
CA THR A 45 15.58 -3.02 29.35
C THR A 45 17.06 -3.18 29.69
N THR A 46 17.99 -2.94 28.76
CA THR A 46 19.44 -3.00 29.05
C THR A 46 19.84 -1.91 30.02
N ASN A 47 19.31 -0.69 29.87
CA ASN A 47 19.57 0.40 30.82
C ASN A 47 19.04 0.07 32.23
N ASN A 48 17.88 -0.56 32.33
CA ASN A 48 17.29 -0.97 33.61
C ASN A 48 17.96 -2.21 34.22
N ASN A 49 18.41 -3.17 33.40
CA ASN A 49 19.10 -4.39 33.85
C ASN A 49 20.57 -4.15 34.23
N ASN A 50 21.22 -3.11 33.69
CA ASN A 50 22.52 -2.67 34.20
C ASN A 50 22.46 -2.26 35.69
N LEU A 51 21.28 -2.03 36.26
CA LEU A 51 21.05 -1.82 37.71
C LEU A 51 20.75 -3.12 38.48
N LYS A 52 20.45 -4.24 37.80
CA LYS A 52 20.12 -5.54 38.40
C LYS A 52 20.78 -6.67 37.59
N GLY A 53 22.02 -6.99 37.96
CA GLY A 53 22.84 -8.02 37.30
C GLY A 53 22.13 -9.37 37.26
N ASN A 54 21.95 -9.93 36.06
CA ASN A 54 21.99 -11.37 35.71
C ASN A 54 21.32 -11.75 34.36
N ASN A 55 20.79 -10.81 33.57
CA ASN A 55 20.07 -11.13 32.32
C ASN A 55 20.85 -10.92 31.00
N ASN A 56 22.17 -10.71 31.04
CA ASN A 56 22.93 -10.19 29.88
C ASN A 56 23.06 -11.16 28.68
N LEU A 57 23.08 -12.48 28.89
CA LEU A 57 23.32 -13.44 27.80
C LEU A 57 22.16 -13.45 26.77
N ASN A 58 20.91 -13.56 27.26
CA ASN A 58 19.72 -13.57 26.40
C ASN A 58 19.54 -12.25 25.66
N THR A 59 19.94 -11.11 26.25
CA THR A 59 19.82 -9.82 25.58
C THR A 59 20.76 -9.71 24.39
N LEU A 60 22.00 -10.20 24.47
CA LEU A 60 22.96 -10.15 23.36
C LEU A 60 22.45 -10.90 22.12
N ASP A 61 21.89 -12.09 22.31
CA ASP A 61 21.33 -12.90 21.22
C ASP A 61 20.14 -12.20 20.54
N LEU A 62 19.30 -11.50 21.31
CA LEU A 62 18.21 -10.69 20.78
C LEU A 62 18.72 -9.51 19.94
N ILE A 63 19.82 -8.87 20.35
CA ILE A 63 20.46 -7.79 19.59
C ILE A 63 21.03 -8.32 18.27
N ILE A 64 21.74 -9.45 18.31
CA ILE A 64 22.34 -10.06 17.11
C ILE A 64 21.23 -10.46 16.13
N THR A 65 20.19 -11.11 16.62
CA THR A 65 19.02 -11.52 15.83
C THR A 65 18.33 -10.31 15.20
N PHE A 66 18.13 -9.24 15.98
CA PHE A 66 17.57 -7.99 15.50
C PHE A 66 18.43 -7.41 14.35
N ASN A 67 19.73 -7.26 14.55
CA ASN A 67 20.64 -6.66 13.57
C ASN A 67 20.62 -7.45 12.25
N HIS A 68 20.63 -8.79 12.34
CA HIS A 68 20.53 -9.66 11.17
C HIS A 68 19.24 -9.44 10.37
N HIS A 69 18.10 -9.34 11.06
CA HIS A 69 16.83 -9.05 10.42
C HIS A 69 16.75 -7.62 9.87
N TRP A 70 17.29 -6.65 10.60
CA TRP A 70 17.29 -5.25 10.22
C TRP A 70 18.11 -5.01 8.96
N ASP A 71 19.29 -5.62 8.83
CA ASP A 71 20.14 -5.44 7.65
C ASP A 71 19.46 -5.84 6.34
N ARG A 72 18.68 -6.93 6.35
CA ARG A 72 17.89 -7.33 5.16
C ARG A 72 16.74 -6.37 4.89
N LYS A 73 16.04 -5.94 5.94
CA LYS A 73 14.87 -5.07 5.83
C LYS A 73 15.26 -3.64 5.42
N LYS A 74 16.38 -3.11 5.93
CA LYS A 74 16.86 -1.75 5.59
C LYS A 74 17.17 -1.62 4.10
N MET A 75 17.77 -2.64 3.48
CA MET A 75 18.08 -2.61 2.05
C MET A 75 16.81 -2.53 1.19
N TRP A 76 15.77 -3.25 1.58
CA TRP A 76 14.47 -3.16 0.93
C TRP A 76 13.84 -1.77 1.12
N ILE A 77 13.94 -1.17 2.30
CA ILE A 77 13.45 0.19 2.57
C ILE A 77 14.23 1.23 1.74
N ILE A 78 15.56 1.13 1.67
CA ILE A 78 16.41 2.01 0.84
C ILE A 78 15.99 1.93 -0.62
N LYS A 79 15.77 0.71 -1.14
CA LYS A 79 15.27 0.52 -2.51
C LYS A 79 13.93 1.24 -2.72
N LEU A 80 12.99 1.10 -1.78
CA LEU A 80 11.69 1.79 -1.87
C LEU A 80 11.82 3.32 -1.78
N LEU A 81 12.69 3.84 -0.91
CA LEU A 81 12.94 5.28 -0.80
C LEU A 81 13.45 5.84 -2.14
N ASN A 82 14.35 5.12 -2.80
CA ASN A 82 14.88 5.48 -4.12
C ASN A 82 13.78 5.42 -5.19
N GLU A 83 12.94 4.37 -5.20
CA GLU A 83 11.81 4.24 -6.13
C GLU A 83 10.77 5.36 -5.97
N GLN A 84 10.60 5.89 -4.76
CA GLN A 84 9.72 7.04 -4.48
C GLN A 84 10.45 8.40 -4.56
N THR A 85 11.73 8.41 -4.92
CA THR A 85 12.59 9.61 -4.99
C THR A 85 12.54 10.46 -3.71
N ILE A 86 12.44 9.83 -2.55
CA ILE A 86 12.38 10.51 -1.25
C ILE A 86 13.81 10.82 -0.80
N GLN A 87 14.09 12.07 -0.45
CA GLN A 87 15.38 12.44 0.12
C GLN A 87 15.49 11.96 1.57
N PHE A 88 16.62 11.33 1.89
CA PHE A 88 16.98 10.90 3.24
C PHE A 88 18.50 10.84 3.38
N ASP A 89 18.99 10.81 4.62
CA ASP A 89 20.41 10.63 4.89
C ASP A 89 20.76 9.14 4.74
N HIS A 90 21.26 8.80 3.55
CA HIS A 90 21.71 7.44 3.22
C HIS A 90 22.75 6.91 4.20
N THR A 91 23.66 7.77 4.66
CA THR A 91 24.76 7.34 5.52
C THR A 91 24.23 6.97 6.90
N ASN A 92 23.41 7.84 7.50
CA ASN A 92 22.81 7.60 8.80
C ASN A 92 21.85 6.40 8.77
N PHE A 93 20.99 6.29 7.75
CA PHE A 93 20.02 5.19 7.66
C PHE A 93 20.67 3.82 7.45
N ASN A 94 21.83 3.76 6.78
CA ASN A 94 22.51 2.50 6.46
C ASN A 94 23.39 1.96 7.61
N GLN A 95 23.61 2.75 8.66
CA GLN A 95 24.41 2.34 9.81
C GLN A 95 23.71 1.25 10.64
N ILE A 96 24.51 0.56 11.46
CA ILE A 96 24.00 -0.34 12.49
C ILE A 96 23.30 0.49 13.56
N ILE A 97 22.14 0.03 14.01
CA ILE A 97 21.39 0.68 15.09
C ILE A 97 22.02 0.35 16.44
N SER A 98 22.84 1.28 16.92
CA SER A 98 23.54 1.24 18.19
C SER A 98 22.89 2.10 19.28
N ASN A 99 22.05 3.07 18.93
CA ASN A 99 21.39 3.96 19.89
C ASN A 99 19.91 4.25 19.57
N ILE A 100 19.24 4.95 20.50
CA ILE A 100 17.82 5.31 20.41
C ILE A 100 17.56 6.29 19.26
N ASP A 101 18.42 7.32 19.10
CA ASP A 101 18.25 8.34 18.07
C ASP A 101 18.24 7.77 16.65
N GLN A 102 19.07 6.76 16.38
CA GLN A 102 19.09 6.03 15.12
C GLN A 102 17.80 5.25 14.88
N VAL A 103 17.20 4.69 15.95
CA VAL A 103 15.88 4.03 15.82
C VAL A 103 14.81 5.06 15.50
N ASP A 104 14.78 6.18 16.22
CA ASP A 104 13.79 7.23 16.00
C ASP A 104 13.92 7.83 14.59
N TYR A 105 15.14 8.04 14.12
CA TYR A 105 15.43 8.44 12.74
C TYR A 105 14.91 7.41 11.72
N ALA A 106 15.15 6.12 11.95
CA ALA A 106 14.66 5.06 11.07
C ALA A 106 13.12 5.01 11.04
N ILE A 107 12.47 5.10 12.20
CA ILE A 107 11.01 5.15 12.32
C ILE A 107 10.45 6.38 11.61
N TYR A 108 11.06 7.55 11.80
CA TYR A 108 10.68 8.78 11.12
C TYR A 108 10.74 8.63 9.60
N THR A 109 11.87 8.12 9.09
CA THR A 109 12.08 7.88 7.67
C THR A 109 11.04 6.92 7.08
N ILE A 110 10.74 5.82 7.79
CA ILE A 110 9.72 4.87 7.36
C ILE A 110 8.32 5.50 7.39
N LYS A 111 7.99 6.30 8.41
CA LYS A 111 6.69 6.99 8.47
C LYS A 111 6.52 7.98 7.31
N ASN A 112 7.59 8.71 6.97
CA ASN A 112 7.58 9.61 5.81
C ASN A 112 7.33 8.82 4.52
N LEU A 113 8.04 7.70 4.32
CA LEU A 113 7.80 6.79 3.19
C LEU A 113 6.34 6.28 3.13
N ILE A 114 5.77 5.86 4.26
CA ILE A 114 4.36 5.43 4.33
C ILE A 114 3.42 6.56 3.90
N GLN A 115 3.68 7.80 4.34
CA GLN A 115 2.85 8.95 3.97
C GLN A 115 2.91 9.23 2.46
N HIS A 116 4.10 9.18 1.85
CA HIS A 116 4.28 9.30 0.41
C HIS A 116 3.53 8.20 -0.36
N ILE A 117 3.68 6.93 0.05
CA ILE A 117 2.98 5.80 -0.58
C ILE A 117 1.47 5.97 -0.44
N LYS A 118 0.95 6.38 0.73
CA LYS A 118 -0.49 6.66 0.91
C LYS A 118 -1.01 7.75 -0.01
N ALA A 119 -0.25 8.85 -0.17
CA ALA A 119 -0.64 9.94 -1.05
C ALA A 119 -0.70 9.47 -2.52
N LYS A 120 0.30 8.72 -2.98
CA LYS A 120 0.33 8.14 -4.32
C LYS A 120 -0.80 7.11 -4.51
N LEU A 121 -1.06 6.27 -3.51
CA LEU A 121 -2.12 5.26 -3.53
C LEU A 121 -3.50 5.91 -3.67
N SER A 122 -3.74 7.02 -2.97
CA SER A 122 -5.00 7.76 -3.07
C SER A 122 -5.23 8.28 -4.49
N LYS A 123 -4.19 8.82 -5.13
CA LYS A 123 -4.27 9.31 -6.52
C LYS A 123 -4.54 8.17 -7.50
N GLU A 124 -3.77 7.09 -7.42
CA GLU A 124 -3.91 5.93 -8.32
C GLU A 124 -5.27 5.24 -8.16
N LYS A 125 -5.75 5.10 -6.92
CA LYS A 125 -7.07 4.51 -6.65
C LYS A 125 -8.20 5.35 -7.23
N SER A 126 -8.14 6.68 -7.05
CA SER A 126 -9.13 7.60 -7.60
C SER A 126 -9.14 7.55 -9.14
N ALA A 127 -7.97 7.55 -9.78
CA ALA A 127 -7.86 7.43 -11.23
C ALA A 127 -8.44 6.11 -11.74
N TRP A 128 -8.16 5.01 -11.04
CA TRP A 128 -8.74 3.71 -11.39
C TRP A 128 -10.26 3.70 -11.24
N ASP A 129 -10.82 4.27 -10.17
CA ASP A 129 -12.26 4.37 -9.96
C ASP A 129 -12.96 5.16 -11.08
N LEU A 130 -12.36 6.28 -11.52
CA LEU A 130 -12.86 7.05 -12.66
C LEU A 130 -12.89 6.21 -13.94
N ASN A 131 -11.83 5.44 -14.22
CA ASN A 131 -11.79 4.55 -15.37
C ASN A 131 -12.86 3.45 -15.31
N GLN A 132 -13.14 2.91 -14.12
CA GLN A 132 -14.21 1.91 -13.96
C GLN A 132 -15.60 2.52 -14.23
N ILE A 133 -15.84 3.74 -13.75
CA ILE A 133 -17.11 4.45 -14.02
C ILE A 133 -17.25 4.73 -15.51
N GLN A 134 -16.19 5.21 -16.16
CA GLN A 134 -16.20 5.49 -17.59
C GLN A 134 -16.52 4.24 -18.42
N HIS A 135 -15.84 3.13 -18.15
CA HIS A 135 -16.13 1.85 -18.82
C HIS A 135 -17.55 1.36 -18.59
N TYR A 136 -18.12 1.59 -17.41
CA TYR A 136 -19.52 1.25 -17.14
C TYR A 136 -20.48 2.09 -18.00
N ILE A 137 -20.23 3.40 -18.11
CA ILE A 137 -21.04 4.32 -18.93
C ILE A 137 -20.96 3.93 -20.41
N GLU A 138 -19.77 3.67 -20.93
CA GLU A 138 -19.56 3.26 -22.33
C GLU A 138 -20.33 1.98 -22.66
N ARG A 139 -20.20 0.94 -21.82
CA ARG A 139 -20.95 -0.31 -21.98
C ARG A 139 -22.46 -0.06 -22.00
N ARG A 140 -22.97 0.78 -21.09
CA ARG A 140 -24.40 1.12 -21.03
C ARG A 140 -24.87 1.87 -22.28
N ASN A 141 -24.06 2.78 -22.81
CA ASN A 141 -24.36 3.50 -24.03
C ASN A 141 -24.39 2.56 -25.25
N ASP A 142 -23.47 1.60 -25.31
CA ASP A 142 -23.45 0.60 -26.38
C ASP A 142 -24.66 -0.34 -26.31
N ASP A 143 -25.04 -0.77 -25.09
CA ASP A 143 -26.28 -1.53 -24.87
C ASP A 143 -27.51 -0.74 -25.36
N LEU A 144 -27.60 0.55 -25.05
CA LEU A 144 -28.68 1.42 -25.49
C LEU A 144 -28.72 1.55 -27.02
N LYS A 145 -27.59 1.80 -27.67
CA LYS A 145 -27.49 1.86 -29.14
C LYS A 145 -27.90 0.55 -29.79
N SER A 146 -27.45 -0.58 -29.23
CA SER A 146 -27.79 -1.92 -29.72
C SER A 146 -29.29 -2.20 -29.58
N ASN A 147 -29.88 -1.85 -28.44
CA ASN A 147 -31.31 -2.01 -28.20
C ASN A 147 -32.16 -1.11 -29.11
N GLN A 148 -31.75 0.15 -29.32
CA GLN A 148 -32.41 1.05 -30.27
C GLN A 148 -32.36 0.49 -31.71
N LYS A 149 -31.20 -0.01 -32.15
CA LYS A 149 -31.08 -0.68 -33.47
C LYS A 149 -32.04 -1.87 -33.57
N ARG A 150 -32.07 -2.76 -32.57
CA ARG A 150 -32.97 -3.92 -32.52
C ARG A 150 -34.44 -3.52 -32.54
N MET A 151 -34.82 -2.44 -31.85
CA MET A 151 -36.19 -1.94 -31.86
C MET A 151 -36.61 -1.34 -33.21
N LEU A 152 -35.69 -0.71 -33.95
CA LEU A 152 -35.99 -0.06 -35.24
C LEU A 152 -35.99 -1.04 -36.43
N THR A 153 -35.20 -2.12 -36.37
CA THR A 153 -35.10 -3.12 -37.45
C THR A 153 -36.41 -3.82 -37.87
N PRO A 154 -37.37 -4.14 -36.98
CA PRO A 154 -38.67 -4.69 -37.35
C PRO A 154 -39.56 -3.66 -38.06
N PHE A 155 -39.51 -2.39 -37.66
CA PHE A 155 -40.34 -1.34 -38.25
C PHE A 155 -39.94 -1.02 -39.69
N SER A 156 -38.64 -0.98 -40.02
CA SER A 156 -38.20 -0.66 -41.39
C SER A 156 -38.47 -1.77 -42.41
N LYS A 157 -38.47 -3.04 -41.97
CA LYS A 157 -38.83 -4.19 -42.82
C LYS A 157 -40.35 -4.29 -43.05
N LYS A 158 -41.16 -3.93 -42.04
CA LYS A 158 -42.63 -4.04 -42.11
C LYS A 158 -43.28 -2.91 -42.93
N THR A 159 -42.66 -1.73 -43.00
CA THR A 159 -43.13 -0.61 -43.84
C THR A 159 -42.73 -0.76 -45.31
N ARG A 160 -41.56 -1.34 -45.60
CA ARG A 160 -41.14 -1.61 -46.99
C ARG A 160 -41.94 -2.73 -47.67
N GLY A 161 -42.45 -3.72 -46.92
CA GLY A 161 -43.25 -4.82 -47.48
C GLY A 161 -44.74 -4.52 -47.72
N LYS A 162 -45.20 -3.28 -47.46
CA LYS A 162 -46.62 -2.88 -47.60
C LYS A 162 -46.86 -1.80 -48.67
N LEU A 163 -45.84 -1.45 -49.46
CA LEU A 163 -45.91 -0.43 -50.52
C LEU A 163 -45.98 -1.03 -51.93
N HIS A 164 -46.46 -2.28 -52.08
CA HIS A 164 -46.76 -2.89 -53.37
C HIS A 164 -48.26 -3.07 -53.55
#